data_AF-A0A7W1E5K7-F1
#
_entry.id   AF-A0A7W1E5K7-F1
#
_cell.length_a   1.000
_cell.length_b   1.000
_cell.length_c   1.000
_cell.angle_alpha   90.00
_cell.angle_beta   90.00
_cell.angle_gamma   90.00
#
_symmetry.space_group_name_H-M   'P 1'
#
loop_
_entity.id
_entity.type
_entity.pdbx_description
1 polymer ?
#
loop_
_entity_poly.entity_id
_entity_poly.type
_entity_poly.pdbx_seq_one_letter_code
_entity_poly.pdbx_strand_id
1 'polypeptide(L)'
;MADDSMADSLLVELITLDPGFAIDMRYSTANNFTGAKLPGYEANRAYLRREAATALAGVQRSLVARGLGLKILDAYRPVRATEEMVRWTARVHRPD
;
A
#
# COMPACT_ATOMS: atom_id res chain seq x y z
N MET A 1 -3.53 -10.66 -19.66
CA MET A 1 -3.09 -10.56 -18.26
C MET A 1 -1.79 -9.77 -18.26
N ALA A 2 -1.77 -8.58 -17.66
CA ALA A 2 -0.50 -7.89 -17.46
C ALA A 2 0.29 -8.69 -16.42
N ASP A 3 1.44 -9.19 -16.85
CA ASP A 3 2.38 -9.96 -16.03
C ASP A 3 2.88 -9.11 -14.86
N ASP A 4 2.81 -9.63 -13.63
CA ASP A 4 3.30 -8.99 -12.41
C ASP A 4 4.80 -8.64 -12.53
N SER A 5 5.57 -9.28 -13.43
CA SER A 5 7.00 -9.01 -13.65
C SER A 5 7.32 -7.59 -14.15
N MET A 6 6.39 -6.93 -14.84
CA MET A 6 6.56 -5.53 -15.27
C MET A 6 6.33 -4.54 -14.13
N ALA A 7 5.54 -4.91 -13.12
CA ALA A 7 5.33 -4.09 -11.93
C ALA A 7 6.62 -3.98 -11.10
N ASP A 8 7.42 -5.05 -11.01
CA ASP A 8 8.66 -5.07 -10.24
C ASP A 8 9.71 -4.05 -10.73
N SER A 9 9.72 -3.71 -12.03
CA SER A 9 10.64 -2.70 -12.60
C SER A 9 10.12 -1.25 -12.46
N LEU A 10 8.82 -1.07 -12.26
CA LEU A 10 8.16 0.24 -12.25
C LEU A 10 7.95 0.82 -10.84
N LEU A 11 8.03 -0.03 -9.83
CA LEU A 11 7.77 0.32 -8.45
C LEU A 11 9.07 0.61 -7.69
N VAL A 12 8.99 1.55 -6.75
CA VAL A 12 10.06 1.87 -5.80
C VAL A 12 9.50 1.79 -4.39
N GLU A 13 10.32 1.35 -3.46
CA GLU A 13 9.94 1.32 -2.06
C GLU A 13 10.08 2.70 -1.43
N LEU A 14 9.05 3.17 -0.71
CA LEU A 14 9.01 4.52 -0.14
C LEU A 14 10.17 4.82 0.81
N ILE A 15 10.56 3.86 1.65
CA ILE A 15 11.64 4.06 2.65
C ILE A 15 13.00 4.30 2.00
N THR A 16 13.17 3.93 0.72
CA THR A 16 14.42 4.21 -0.02
C THR A 16 14.52 5.67 -0.45
N LEU A 17 13.40 6.41 -0.50
CA LEU A 17 13.37 7.84 -0.79
C LEU A 17 13.39 8.69 0.47
N ASP A 18 12.77 8.21 1.56
CA ASP A 18 12.78 8.85 2.88
C ASP A 18 12.51 7.80 3.97
N PRO A 19 13.45 7.50 4.88
CA PRO A 19 13.25 6.51 5.94
C PRO A 19 12.27 6.97 7.02
N GLY A 20 11.81 8.23 7.01
CA GLY A 20 10.88 8.80 7.98
C GLY A 20 9.41 8.44 7.76
N PHE A 21 9.07 7.70 6.69
CA PHE A 21 7.71 7.19 6.51
C PHE A 21 7.34 6.15 7.57
N ALA A 22 6.18 6.33 8.22
CA ALA A 22 5.63 5.31 9.12
C ALA A 22 4.81 4.29 8.31
N ILE A 23 5.35 3.09 8.11
CA ILE A 23 4.70 2.04 7.30
C ILE A 23 3.88 1.09 8.19
N ASP A 24 2.58 1.02 7.93
CA ASP A 24 1.62 0.14 8.61
C ASP A 24 0.67 -0.46 7.56
N MET A 25 1.19 -1.38 6.74
CA MET A 25 0.48 -2.01 5.62
C MET A 25 -0.68 -2.86 6.13
N ARG A 26 -1.87 -2.28 6.22
CA ARG A 26 -3.02 -2.88 6.92
C ARG A 26 -3.47 -4.19 6.31
N TYR A 27 -3.36 -4.33 5.00
CA TYR A 27 -3.73 -5.55 4.29
C TYR A 27 -2.71 -6.70 4.42
N SER A 28 -1.52 -6.44 5.00
CA SER A 28 -0.53 -7.49 5.32
C SER A 28 -0.83 -8.27 6.60
N THR A 29 -1.83 -7.83 7.38
CA THR A 29 -2.24 -8.44 8.65
C THR A 29 -3.76 -8.59 8.72
N ALA A 30 -4.29 -9.20 9.79
CA ALA A 30 -5.72 -9.25 10.05
C ALA A 30 -6.33 -7.88 10.48
N ASN A 31 -5.51 -6.86 10.73
CA ASN A 31 -5.95 -5.52 11.15
C ASN A 31 -6.46 -4.69 9.95
N ASN A 32 -7.49 -5.18 9.27
CA ASN A 32 -8.22 -4.51 8.21
C ASN A 32 -9.68 -4.98 8.19
N PHE A 33 -10.51 -4.39 7.33
CA PHE A 33 -11.95 -4.65 7.30
C PHE A 33 -12.33 -6.09 6.95
N THR A 34 -11.44 -6.84 6.27
CA THR A 34 -11.69 -8.25 5.96
C THR A 34 -11.42 -9.20 7.12
N GLY A 35 -10.72 -8.74 8.15
CA GLY A 35 -10.29 -9.56 9.29
C GLY A 35 -9.19 -10.58 8.95
N ALA A 36 -8.61 -10.54 7.74
CA ALA A 36 -7.58 -11.46 7.29
C ALA A 36 -6.52 -10.75 6.44
N LYS A 37 -5.31 -11.34 6.35
CA LYS A 37 -4.28 -10.88 5.42
C LYS A 37 -4.77 -11.06 3.98
N LEU A 38 -4.60 -10.05 3.13
CA LEU A 38 -4.97 -10.12 1.73
C LEU A 38 -3.85 -10.74 0.87
N PRO A 39 -4.21 -11.49 -0.19
CA PRO A 39 -3.22 -12.16 -1.03
C PRO A 39 -2.29 -11.16 -1.71
N GLY A 40 -0.97 -11.39 -1.62
CA GLY A 40 0.05 -10.53 -2.19
C GLY A 40 0.56 -9.39 -1.34
N TYR A 41 -0.01 -9.16 -0.15
CA TYR A 41 0.61 -8.31 0.86
C TYR A 41 1.55 -9.11 1.73
N GLU A 42 2.71 -9.52 1.19
CA GLU A 42 3.61 -10.46 1.87
C GLU A 42 4.51 -9.83 2.95
N ALA A 43 4.61 -8.51 2.99
CA ALA A 43 5.45 -7.79 3.94
C ALA A 43 4.88 -6.42 4.31
N ASN A 44 5.34 -5.86 5.43
CA ASN A 44 5.06 -4.48 5.82
C ASN A 44 5.93 -3.49 5.04
N ARG A 45 5.78 -3.47 3.70
CA ARG A 45 6.57 -2.65 2.78
C ARG A 45 5.64 -1.90 1.83
N ALA A 46 5.94 -0.62 1.59
CA ALA A 46 5.13 0.25 0.76
C ALA A 46 5.85 0.56 -0.57
N TYR A 47 5.23 0.16 -1.67
CA TYR A 47 5.74 0.37 -3.01
C TYR A 47 4.81 1.27 -3.82
N LEU A 48 5.35 2.22 -4.55
CA LEU A 48 4.60 3.08 -5.47
C LEU A 48 5.37 3.23 -6.79
N ARG A 49 4.68 3.70 -7.84
CA ARG A 49 5.39 4.18 -9.03
C ARG A 49 6.34 5.29 -8.63
N ARG A 50 7.52 5.35 -9.28
CA ARG A 50 8.57 6.32 -8.95
C ARG A 50 8.08 7.77 -8.86
N GLU A 51 7.23 8.20 -9.79
CA GLU A 51 6.70 9.57 -9.83
C GLU A 51 5.84 9.88 -8.59
N ALA A 52 4.91 8.99 -8.25
CA ALA A 52 4.07 9.13 -7.06
C ALA A 52 4.90 9.06 -5.77
N ALA A 53 5.87 8.14 -5.68
CA ALA A 53 6.78 8.04 -4.55
C ALA A 53 7.59 9.32 -4.34
N THR A 54 8.09 9.92 -5.43
CA THR A 54 8.88 11.16 -5.40
C THR A 54 8.04 12.34 -4.95
N ALA A 55 6.81 12.48 -5.46
CA ALA A 55 5.88 13.51 -5.01
C ALA A 55 5.54 13.36 -3.52
N LEU A 56 5.27 12.14 -3.07
CA LEU A 56 4.94 11.84 -1.68
C LEU A 56 6.12 12.14 -0.73
N ALA A 57 7.35 11.84 -1.15
CA ALA A 57 8.56 12.22 -0.41
C ALA A 57 8.71 13.74 -0.30
N GLY A 58 8.28 14.50 -1.32
CA GLY A 58 8.18 15.96 -1.23
C GLY A 58 7.24 16.42 -0.11
N VAL A 59 6.03 15.84 -0.05
CA VAL A 59 5.06 16.13 1.02
C VAL A 59 5.58 15.74 2.40
N GLN A 60 6.21 14.57 2.51
CA GLN A 60 6.86 14.11 3.75
C GLN A 60 7.85 15.16 4.28
N ARG A 61 8.76 15.65 3.45
CA ARG A 61 9.74 16.68 3.84
C ARG A 61 9.07 17.97 4.30
N SER A 62 8.00 18.41 3.63
CA SER A 62 7.24 19.60 4.03
C SER A 62 6.51 19.41 5.37
N LEU A 63 6.05 18.20 5.69
CA LEU A 63 5.41 17.88 6.95
C LEU A 63 6.41 17.76 8.11
N VAL A 64 7.60 17.21 7.86
CA VAL A 64 8.68 17.09 8.85
C VAL A 64 9.06 18.47 9.40
N ALA A 65 9.13 19.50 8.56
CA ALA A 65 9.39 20.88 8.98
C ALA A 65 8.34 21.45 9.97
N ARG A 66 7.18 20.80 10.08
CA ARG A 66 6.07 21.16 10.97
C ARG A 66 5.93 20.20 12.16
N GLY A 67 6.88 19.27 12.35
CA GLY A 67 6.80 18.22 13.37
C GLY A 67 5.76 17.13 13.07
N LEU A 68 5.38 16.97 11.79
CA LEU A 68 4.40 15.98 11.33
C LEU A 68 5.07 14.95 10.42
N GLY A 69 4.40 13.82 10.17
CA GLY A 69 4.85 12.79 9.25
C GLY A 69 3.70 11.99 8.65
N LEU A 70 3.96 11.35 7.51
CA LEU A 70 2.98 10.51 6.83
C LEU A 70 3.01 9.08 7.39
N LYS A 71 1.82 8.58 7.70
CA LYS A 71 1.58 7.17 7.97
C LYS A 71 0.94 6.50 6.77
N ILE A 72 1.61 5.50 6.20
CA ILE A 72 1.18 4.79 5.01
C ILE A 72 0.44 3.53 5.44
N LEU A 73 -0.84 3.43 5.07
CA LEU A 73 -1.70 2.30 5.42
C LEU A 73 -1.88 1.31 4.28
N ASP A 74 -1.74 1.79 3.04
CA ASP A 74 -1.76 1.02 1.81
C ASP A 74 -0.92 1.72 0.73
N ALA A 75 -0.45 0.96 -0.26
CA ALA A 75 0.34 1.44 -1.38
C ALA A 75 -0.03 0.64 -2.64
N TYR A 76 0.93 0.15 -3.43
CA TYR A 76 0.66 -0.80 -4.50
C TYR A 76 -0.19 -1.97 -3.99
N ARG A 77 -1.34 -2.16 -4.64
CA ARG A 77 -2.29 -3.24 -4.35
C ARG A 77 -2.30 -4.24 -5.51
N PRO A 78 -1.82 -5.49 -5.30
CA PRO A 78 -1.95 -6.55 -6.30
C PRO A 78 -3.42 -6.79 -6.68
N VAL A 79 -3.67 -7.10 -7.95
CA VAL A 79 -5.05 -7.33 -8.47
C VAL A 79 -5.78 -8.40 -7.64
N ARG A 80 -5.09 -9.49 -7.30
CA ARG A 80 -5.63 -10.57 -6.45
C ARG A 80 -6.14 -10.12 -5.08
N ALA A 81 -5.56 -9.07 -4.48
CA ALA A 81 -6.06 -8.50 -3.23
C ALA A 81 -7.38 -7.76 -3.46
N THR A 82 -7.49 -6.99 -4.55
CA THR A 82 -8.75 -6.32 -4.94
C THR A 82 -9.86 -7.34 -5.19
N GLU A 83 -9.58 -8.42 -5.91
CA GLU A 83 -10.54 -9.50 -6.12
C GLU A 83 -10.98 -10.16 -4.80
N GLU A 84 -10.06 -10.31 -3.84
CA GLU A 84 -10.41 -10.83 -2.52
C GLU A 84 -11.32 -9.88 -1.74
N MET A 85 -11.12 -8.56 -1.86
CA MET A 85 -12.05 -7.58 -1.28
C MET A 85 -13.45 -7.73 -1.89
N VAL A 86 -13.57 -7.93 -3.21
CA VAL A 86 -14.86 -8.17 -3.89
C VAL A 86 -15.49 -9.49 -3.44
N ARG A 87 -14.70 -10.57 -3.33
CA ARG A 87 -15.22 -11.83 -2.77
C ARG A 87 -15.68 -11.67 -1.33
N TRP A 88 -14.98 -10.87 -0.54
CA TRP A 88 -15.38 -10.56 0.83
C TRP A 88 -16.74 -9.86 0.88
N THR A 89 -17.02 -8.85 0.03
CA THR A 89 -18.33 -8.16 0.03
C THR A 89 -19.48 -9.11 -0.24
N ALA A 90 -19.30 -10.05 -1.19
CA ALA A 90 -20.28 -11.09 -1.48
C ALA A 90 -20.51 -12.04 -0.28
N ARG A 91 -19.45 -12.42 0.45
CA ARG A 91 -19.59 -13.26 1.65
C ARG A 91 -20.37 -12.56 2.76
N VAL A 92 -20.17 -11.25 2.95
CA VAL A 92 -20.80 -10.49 4.04
C VAL A 92 -22.12 -9.81 3.65
N HIS A 93 -22.68 -10.11 2.46
CA HIS A 93 -23.94 -9.54 1.97
C HIS A 93 -24.02 -8.02 2.11
N ARG A 94 -22.91 -7.31 1.84
CA ARG A 94 -22.92 -5.85 1.77
C ARG A 94 -23.19 -5.42 0.33
N PRO A 95 -24.38 -4.87 0.01
CA PRO A 95 -24.58 -4.19 -1.26
C PRO A 95 -23.71 -2.92 -1.27
N ASP A 96 -23.06 -2.67 -2.40
CA ASP A 96 -22.25 -1.49 -2.70
C ASP A 96 -23.08 -0.21 -2.89
#